data_AF-A0A376W8K3-F1
#
_entry.id   AF-A0A376W8K3-F1
#
_cell.length_a   1.000
_cell.length_b   1.000
_cell.length_c   1.000
_cell.angle_alpha   90.00
_cell.angle_beta   90.00
_cell.angle_gamma   90.00
#
_symmetry.space_group_name_H-M   'P 1'
#
loop_
_entity.id
_entity.type
_entity.pdbx_description
1 polymer ?
#
loop_
_entity_poly.entity_id
_entity_poly.type
_entity_poly.pdbx_seq_one_letter_code
_entity_poly.pdbx_strand_id
1 'polypeptide(L)'
;MEEKAAPTGKAYVVQLGALKNADKVNEIVGKLRGAGYRVYTSPSTPVQGKITRILVGPDASKEKLKGSLGELKQLSGLSGVVMGYTPN
;
A
#
# COMPACT_ATOMS: atom_id res chain seq x y z
N MET A 1 -4.62 -15.71 -19.83
CA MET A 1 -5.07 -15.14 -18.54
C MET A 1 -4.04 -14.08 -18.19
N GLU A 2 -4.45 -12.81 -18.09
CA GLU A 2 -3.55 -11.65 -18.09
C GLU A 2 -2.69 -11.59 -16.82
N GLU A 3 -1.53 -12.24 -16.87
CA GLU A 3 -0.39 -11.90 -16.03
C GLU A 3 0.19 -10.60 -16.59
N LYS A 4 -0.29 -9.46 -16.08
CA LYS A 4 0.33 -8.16 -16.38
C LYS A 4 1.77 -8.23 -15.88
N ALA A 5 2.69 -8.52 -16.81
CA ALA A 5 4.12 -8.58 -16.62
C ALA A 5 4.56 -7.47 -15.65
N ALA A 6 4.87 -7.88 -14.42
CA ALA A 6 5.47 -6.95 -13.49
C ALA A 6 6.83 -6.55 -14.08
N PRO A 7 7.19 -5.26 -14.04
CA PRO A 7 8.42 -4.81 -14.66
C PRO A 7 9.58 -5.60 -14.06
N THR A 8 10.46 -6.11 -14.92
CA THR A 8 11.78 -6.70 -14.62
C THR A 8 12.76 -5.71 -13.96
N GLY A 9 12.23 -4.65 -13.34
CA GLY A 9 12.95 -3.67 -12.55
C GLY A 9 12.55 -3.80 -11.09
N LYS A 10 13.50 -3.53 -10.18
CA LYS A 10 13.30 -3.50 -8.73
C LYS A 10 12.09 -2.62 -8.40
N ALA A 11 10.92 -3.23 -8.22
CA ALA A 11 9.75 -2.52 -7.74
C ALA A 11 9.87 -2.39 -6.23
N TYR A 12 9.21 -1.39 -5.67
CA TYR A 12 9.17 -1.13 -4.25
C TYR A 12 7.73 -0.93 -3.86
N VAL A 13 7.37 -1.43 -2.69
CA VAL A 13 6.04 -1.27 -2.11
C VAL A 13 6.19 -0.70 -0.72
N VAL A 14 5.22 0.07 -0.28
CA VAL A 14 5.14 0.57 1.09
C VAL A 14 4.09 -0.24 1.82
N GLN A 15 4.51 -0.98 2.84
CA GLN A 15 3.55 -1.57 3.77
C GLN A 15 3.17 -0.50 4.78
N LEU A 16 1.97 0.10 4.67
CA LEU A 16 1.49 1.14 5.57
C LEU A 16 1.12 0.62 6.96
N GLY A 17 1.05 -0.69 7.13
CA GLY A 17 0.73 -1.32 8.42
C GLY A 17 -0.57 -2.11 8.32
N ALA A 18 -1.14 -2.45 9.46
CA ALA A 18 -2.27 -3.35 9.51
C ALA A 18 -3.33 -2.87 10.51
N LEU A 19 -4.58 -2.82 10.05
CA LEU A 19 -5.72 -2.29 10.79
C LEU A 19 -6.75 -3.40 11.00
N LYS A 20 -7.32 -3.46 12.20
CA LYS A 20 -8.43 -4.39 12.53
C LYS A 20 -9.82 -3.82 12.23
N ASN A 21 -9.88 -2.60 11.70
CA ASN A 21 -11.13 -1.87 11.47
C ASN A 21 -11.34 -1.67 9.96
N ALA A 22 -12.39 -2.28 9.41
CA ALA A 22 -12.71 -2.25 7.99
C ALA A 22 -13.09 -0.84 7.50
N ASP A 23 -13.78 -0.05 8.34
CA ASP A 23 -14.16 1.33 8.02
C ASP A 23 -12.92 2.21 7.83
N LYS A 24 -11.97 2.13 8.77
CA LYS A 24 -10.68 2.83 8.64
C LYS A 24 -9.91 2.38 7.41
N VAL A 25 -9.90 1.08 7.10
CA VAL A 25 -9.23 0.57 5.91
C VAL A 25 -9.82 1.20 4.65
N ASN A 26 -11.15 1.19 4.50
CA ASN A 26 -11.81 1.79 3.34
C ASN A 26 -11.54 3.30 3.22
N GLU A 27 -11.59 4.04 4.34
CA GLU A 27 -11.32 5.47 4.34
C GLU A 27 -9.87 5.78 3.91
N ILE A 28 -8.91 5.03 4.45
CA ILE A 28 -7.49 5.17 4.13
C ILE A 28 -7.21 4.79 2.68
N VAL A 29 -7.75 3.66 2.22
CA VAL A 29 -7.66 3.23 0.81
C VAL A 29 -8.24 4.32 -0.10
N GLY A 30 -9.37 4.92 0.27
CA GLY A 30 -9.99 6.03 -0.45
C GLY A 30 -9.09 7.26 -0.54
N LYS A 31 -8.55 7.74 0.60
CA LYS A 31 -7.66 8.91 0.65
C LYS A 31 -6.40 8.73 -0.18
N LEU A 32 -5.76 7.58 -0.03
CA LEU A 32 -4.53 7.23 -0.73
C LEU A 32 -4.76 7.07 -2.24
N ARG A 33 -5.84 6.38 -2.62
CA ARG A 33 -6.23 6.25 -4.04
C ARG A 33 -6.60 7.60 -4.64
N GLY A 34 -7.29 8.46 -3.88
CA GLY A 34 -7.60 9.83 -4.28
C GLY A 34 -6.37 10.72 -4.48
N ALA A 35 -5.31 10.48 -3.70
CA ALA A 35 -4.00 11.13 -3.86
C ALA A 35 -3.17 10.54 -5.03
N GLY A 36 -3.69 9.56 -5.78
CA GLY A 36 -3.01 8.93 -6.91
C GLY A 36 -2.15 7.73 -6.55
N TYR A 37 -2.15 7.28 -5.29
CA TYR A 37 -1.40 6.11 -4.87
C TYR A 37 -2.18 4.81 -5.09
N ARG A 38 -1.51 3.77 -5.61
CA ARG A 38 -2.10 2.43 -5.72
C ARG A 38 -2.08 1.74 -4.37
N VAL A 39 -3.25 1.43 -3.81
CA VAL A 39 -3.36 0.74 -2.53
C VAL A 39 -3.92 -0.66 -2.73
N TYR A 40 -3.35 -1.61 -2.00
CA TYR A 40 -3.73 -3.00 -1.94
C TYR A 40 -3.98 -3.37 -0.48
N THR A 41 -5.06 -4.10 -0.22
CA THR A 41 -5.39 -4.58 1.12
C THR A 41 -5.28 -6.10 1.17
N SER A 42 -4.79 -6.63 2.28
CA SER A 42 -4.66 -8.07 2.50
C SER A 42 -5.14 -8.45 3.91
N PRO A 43 -6.22 -9.24 4.08
CA PRO A 43 -7.00 -9.89 3.02
C PRO A 43 -7.71 -8.89 2.10
N SER A 44 -7.99 -9.29 0.85
CA SER A 44 -8.62 -8.44 -0.17
C SER A 44 -9.97 -7.87 0.29
N THR A 45 -10.66 -8.61 1.17
CA THR A 45 -11.88 -8.15 1.84
C THR A 45 -11.53 -7.76 3.27
N PRO A 46 -11.58 -6.46 3.63
CA PRO A 46 -11.38 -6.04 5.01
C PRO A 46 -12.47 -6.63 5.89
N VAL A 47 -12.09 -7.38 6.92
CA VAL A 47 -13.03 -8.01 7.87
C VAL A 47 -12.90 -7.32 9.23
N GLN A 48 -14.01 -6.85 9.77
CA GLN A 48 -14.04 -6.21 11.08
C GLN A 48 -13.55 -7.19 12.17
N GLY A 49 -12.60 -6.75 12.98
CA GLY A 49 -11.96 -7.60 13.99
C GLY A 49 -10.78 -8.43 13.49
N LYS A 50 -10.52 -8.47 12.17
CA LYS A 50 -9.31 -9.09 11.60
C LYS A 50 -8.31 -8.05 11.11
N ILE A 51 -7.04 -8.34 11.33
CA ILE A 51 -5.93 -7.51 10.88
C ILE A 51 -5.89 -7.50 9.34
N THR A 52 -6.17 -6.34 8.75
CA THR A 52 -6.08 -6.06 7.33
C THR A 52 -4.84 -5.21 7.06
N ARG A 53 -3.88 -5.78 6.35
CA ARG A 53 -2.66 -5.09 5.92
C ARG A 53 -2.96 -4.19 4.75
N ILE A 54 -2.38 -3.00 4.77
CA ILE A 54 -2.46 -2.02 3.70
C ILE A 54 -1.07 -1.89 3.08
N LEU A 55 -0.99 -2.11 1.78
CA LEU A 55 0.20 -2.03 0.95
C LEU A 55 -0.03 -0.95 -0.11
N VAL A 56 1.00 -0.16 -0.44
CA VAL A 56 0.90 0.96 -1.38
C VAL A 56 2.05 0.91 -2.38
N GLY A 57 1.77 1.16 -3.66
CA GLY A 57 2.74 0.96 -4.75
C GLY A 57 2.68 -0.48 -5.25
N PRO A 58 3.13 -0.73 -6.49
CA PRO A 58 4.57 -0.77 -6.76
C PRO A 58 5.10 0.47 -7.49
N ASP A 59 6.22 1.03 -7.02
CA ASP A 59 6.97 2.11 -7.68
C ASP A 59 8.40 1.64 -8.01
N ALA A 60 8.99 2.17 -9.09
CA ALA A 60 10.36 1.81 -9.49
C ALA A 60 11.43 2.53 -8.64
N SER A 61 11.06 3.56 -7.88
CA SER A 61 11.98 4.42 -7.13
C SER A 61 11.72 4.34 -5.62
N LYS A 62 12.66 3.73 -4.89
CA LYS A 62 12.65 3.67 -3.42
C LYS A 62 12.60 5.05 -2.78
N GLU A 63 13.35 6.01 -3.32
CA GLU A 63 13.41 7.39 -2.83
C GLU A 63 12.06 8.10 -2.95
N LYS A 64 11.36 7.87 -4.07
CA LYS A 64 10.02 8.41 -4.32
C LYS A 64 9.02 7.87 -3.29
N LEU A 65 9.03 6.56 -3.04
CA LEU A 65 8.21 5.97 -1.98
C LEU A 65 8.61 6.44 -0.58
N LYS A 66 9.90 6.66 -0.32
CA LYS A 66 10.36 7.18 0.97
C LYS A 66 9.93 8.64 1.19
N GLY A 67 9.88 9.46 0.14
CA GLY A 67 9.26 10.78 0.17
C GLY A 67 7.75 10.68 0.42
N SER A 68 7.08 9.77 -0.31
CA SER A 68 5.67 9.48 -0.10
C SER A 68 5.38 8.90 1.27
N LEU A 69 6.30 8.22 1.97
CA LEU A 69 6.03 7.68 3.31
C LEU A 69 5.54 8.75 4.29
N GLY A 70 6.08 9.96 4.23
CA GLY A 70 5.63 11.07 5.07
C GLY A 70 4.17 11.44 4.77
N GLU A 71 3.86 11.58 3.49
CA GLU A 71 2.52 11.92 3.01
C GLU A 71 1.51 10.79 3.24
N LEU A 72 1.88 9.55 2.90
CA LEU A 72 1.11 8.35 3.18
C LEU A 72 0.82 8.24 4.68
N LYS A 73 1.79 8.57 5.56
CA LYS A 73 1.59 8.61 7.01
C LYS A 73 0.63 9.72 7.43
N GLN A 74 0.67 10.90 6.82
CA GLN A 74 -0.30 11.97 7.08
C GLN A 74 -1.70 11.62 6.58
N LEU A 75 -1.82 11.03 5.39
CA LEU A 75 -3.10 10.67 4.77
C LEU A 75 -3.75 9.47 5.45
N SER A 76 -2.96 8.41 5.69
CA SER A 76 -3.45 7.18 6.31
C SER A 76 -3.46 7.23 7.84
N GLY A 77 -2.64 8.09 8.45
CA GLY A 77 -2.35 8.06 9.88
C GLY A 77 -1.48 6.86 10.29
N LEU A 78 -0.98 6.06 9.35
CA LEU A 78 -0.22 4.85 9.62
C LEU A 78 1.25 5.01 9.20
N SER A 79 2.14 4.45 10.02
CA SER A 79 3.57 4.41 9.70
C SER A 79 3.85 3.27 8.72
N GLY A 80 4.27 3.62 7.51
CA GLY A 80 4.68 2.65 6.51
C GLY A 80 6.18 2.36 6.47
N VAL A 81 6.55 1.24 5.87
CA VAL A 81 7.94 0.91 5.54
C VAL A 81 8.07 0.57 4.06
N VAL A 82 9.09 1.13 3.38
CA VAL A 82 9.39 0.78 1.98
C VAL A 82 10.12 -0.56 1.95
N MET A 83 9.55 -1.54 1.25
CA MET A 83 10.09 -2.87 1.01
C MET A 83 10.32 -3.08 -0.49
N GLY A 84 11.37 -3.81 -0.85
CA GLY A 84 11.56 -4.25 -2.24
C GLY A 84 10.46 -5.25 -2.60
N TYR A 85 9.77 -4.99 -3.70
CA TYR A 85 8.81 -5.89 -4.33
C TYR A 85 9.48 -6.57 -5.52
N THR A 86 9.84 -7.83 -5.33
CA THR A 86 10.26 -8.72 -6.40
C THR A 86 9.10 -9.68 -6.68
N PRO A 87 8.37 -9.48 -7.78
CA PRO A 87 7.48 -10.51 -8.29
C PRO A 87 8.36 -11.68 -8.76
N ASN A 88 8.13 -12.87 -8.22
CA ASN A 88 8.86 -14.09 -8.53
C ASN A 88 7.92 -15.04 -9.27
#